data_AF-A0A845DFF2-F1
#
_entry.id   AF-A0A845DFF2-F1
#
_cell.length_a   1.000
_cell.length_b   1.000
_cell.length_c   1.000
_cell.angle_alpha   90.00
_cell.angle_beta   90.00
_cell.angle_gamma   90.00
#
_symmetry.space_group_name_H-M   'P 1'
#
loop_
_entity.id
_entity.type
_entity.pdbx_description
1 polymer ?
#
loop_
_entity_poly.entity_id
_entity_poly.type
_entity_poly.pdbx_seq_one_letter_code
_entity_poly.pdbx_strand_id
1 'polypeptide(L)'
;MSMESSNPIFNISDLTKPAVVLIEKVSDAVGGLYEPTKIKRIAVAEAEAAAIKAESNIQITDLERRAMQRWLKEEAIHQRNMEAITAKAIPLLKNDADPAAMETDWIVDFFAKSRIVSDSEMLKLWARFR
;
A
#
# COMPACT_ATOMS: atom_id res chain seq x y z
N MET A 1 1.19 7.44 -30.48
CA MET A 1 0.35 6.37 -29.88
C MET A 1 0.67 6.35 -28.40
N SER A 2 0.01 7.24 -27.65
CA SER A 2 0.33 7.49 -26.25
C SER A 2 -0.39 6.47 -25.40
N MET A 3 0.35 5.58 -24.76
CA MET A 3 -0.19 4.71 -23.72
C MET A 3 -0.60 5.60 -22.55
N GLU A 4 -1.91 5.78 -22.37
CA GLU A 4 -2.46 6.26 -21.10
C GLU A 4 -2.07 5.25 -20.02
N SER A 5 -1.05 5.61 -19.24
CA SER A 5 -0.81 4.99 -17.95
C SER A 5 -1.97 5.39 -17.05
N SER A 6 -3.02 4.59 -17.04
CA SER A 6 -4.12 4.66 -16.07
C SER A 6 -3.54 4.40 -14.68
N ASN A 7 -3.04 5.45 -14.04
CA ASN A 7 -2.84 5.47 -12.60
C ASN A 7 -4.22 5.32 -11.96
N PRO A 8 -4.44 4.35 -11.05
CA PRO A 8 -5.71 4.26 -10.33
C PRO A 8 -5.71 5.30 -9.22
N ILE A 9 -5.75 6.59 -9.59
CA ILE A 9 -6.09 7.64 -8.64
C ILE A 9 -7.62 7.58 -8.52
N PHE A 10 -8.08 6.99 -7.43
CA PHE A 10 -9.49 6.93 -7.07
C PHE A 10 -10.12 8.30 -7.17
N ASN A 11 -11.23 8.44 -7.91
CA ASN A 11 -12.03 9.65 -7.87
C ASN A 11 -12.84 9.66 -6.56
N ILE A 12 -12.31 10.34 -5.54
CA ILE A 12 -12.89 10.38 -4.19
C ILE A 12 -14.29 11.01 -4.20
N SER A 13 -14.62 11.83 -5.21
CA SER A 13 -15.94 12.48 -5.35
C SER A 13 -17.10 11.49 -5.52
N ASP A 14 -16.82 10.29 -6.01
CA ASP A 14 -17.84 9.30 -6.36
C ASP A 14 -18.01 8.21 -5.28
N LEU A 15 -17.25 8.31 -4.17
CA LEU A 15 -17.27 7.34 -3.08
C LEU A 15 -18.36 7.62 -2.05
N THR A 16 -18.99 6.56 -1.54
CA THR A 16 -19.94 6.67 -0.43
C THR A 16 -19.20 6.98 0.88
N LYS A 17 -19.90 7.59 1.85
CA LYS A 17 -19.32 7.93 3.16
C LYS A 17 -18.64 6.71 3.84
N PRO A 18 -19.24 5.51 3.89
CA PRO A 18 -18.56 4.33 4.43
C PRO A 18 -17.28 3.97 3.66
N ALA A 19 -17.25 4.13 2.34
CA ALA A 19 -16.05 3.84 1.55
C ALA A 19 -14.88 4.78 1.89
N VAL A 20 -15.16 6.07 2.07
CA VAL A 20 -14.15 7.06 2.51
C VAL A 20 -13.60 6.68 3.89
N VAL A 21 -14.49 6.39 4.85
CA VAL A 21 -14.10 6.01 6.21
C VAL A 21 -13.28 4.72 6.22
N LEU A 22 -13.61 3.74 5.38
CA LEU A 22 -12.82 2.52 5.25
C LEU A 22 -11.40 2.83 4.72
N ILE A 23 -11.28 3.65 3.69
CA ILE A 23 -9.97 4.04 3.14
C ILE A 23 -9.13 4.77 4.20
N GLU A 24 -9.73 5.73 4.91
CA GLU A 24 -9.06 6.46 6.00
C GLU A 24 -8.60 5.52 7.11
N LYS A 25 -9.48 4.62 7.56
CA LYS A 25 -9.17 3.69 8.65
C LYS A 25 -8.08 2.69 8.26
N VAL A 26 -8.11 2.17 7.02
CA VAL A 26 -7.04 1.33 6.49
C VAL A 26 -5.76 2.15 6.37
N SER A 27 -5.81 3.34 5.78
CA SER A 27 -4.66 4.24 5.67
C SER A 27 -4.05 4.51 7.04
N ASP A 28 -4.81 4.83 8.08
CA ASP A 28 -4.28 5.08 9.42
C ASP A 28 -3.64 3.83 10.03
N ALA A 29 -4.27 2.67 9.87
CA ALA A 29 -3.82 1.40 10.44
C ALA A 29 -2.56 0.84 9.77
N VAL A 30 -2.48 0.86 8.44
CA VAL A 30 -1.32 0.34 7.68
C VAL A 30 -0.34 1.42 7.23
N GLY A 31 -0.69 2.70 7.35
CA GLY A 31 0.08 3.77 6.73
C GLY A 31 -0.26 5.20 7.14
N GLY A 32 -0.45 5.52 8.43
CA GLY A 32 -0.61 6.90 8.97
C GLY A 32 0.54 7.89 8.67
N LEU A 33 1.32 7.62 7.62
CA LEU A 33 2.60 8.17 7.21
C LEU A 33 2.69 8.32 5.66
N TYR A 34 1.66 7.98 4.88
CA TYR A 34 1.84 7.62 3.47
C TYR A 34 1.93 8.78 2.46
N GLU A 35 1.58 10.03 2.83
CA GLU A 35 1.73 11.19 1.91
C GLU A 35 2.88 12.14 2.29
N PRO A 36 2.89 12.79 3.48
CA PRO A 36 3.98 13.70 3.86
C PRO A 36 5.30 12.97 4.08
N THR A 37 5.20 11.75 4.58
CA THR A 37 6.36 10.97 5.02
C THR A 37 6.86 10.07 3.92
N LYS A 38 6.04 9.73 2.92
CA LYS A 38 6.51 9.16 1.65
C LYS A 38 7.30 10.20 0.85
N ILE A 39 6.85 11.45 0.78
CA ILE A 39 7.62 12.53 0.13
C ILE A 39 8.93 12.82 0.89
N LYS A 40 8.89 12.92 2.23
CA LYS A 40 10.11 13.06 3.05
C LYS A 40 11.01 11.83 2.97
N ARG A 41 10.48 10.61 2.98
CA ARG A 41 11.28 9.39 2.85
C ARG A 41 11.84 9.20 1.45
N ILE A 42 11.14 9.60 0.40
CA ILE A 42 11.68 9.60 -0.96
C ILE A 42 12.77 10.67 -1.08
N ALA A 43 12.53 11.90 -0.61
CA ALA A 43 13.55 12.95 -0.65
C ALA A 43 14.78 12.65 0.22
N VAL A 44 14.57 12.07 1.42
CA VAL A 44 15.66 11.61 2.30
C VAL A 44 16.33 10.39 1.71
N ALA A 45 15.59 9.41 1.16
CA ALA A 45 16.19 8.25 0.50
C ALA A 45 16.87 8.60 -0.83
N GLU A 46 16.47 9.66 -1.53
CA GLU A 46 17.15 10.16 -2.72
C GLU A 46 18.39 10.97 -2.36
N ALA A 47 18.34 11.78 -1.30
CA ALA A 47 19.49 12.52 -0.76
C ALA A 47 20.51 11.58 -0.10
N GLU A 48 20.04 10.60 0.69
CA GLU A 48 20.84 9.50 1.22
C GLU A 48 21.29 8.60 0.10
N ALA A 49 20.48 8.21 -0.88
CA ALA A 49 20.97 7.44 -2.03
C ALA A 49 21.99 8.24 -2.86
N ALA A 50 21.93 9.57 -2.91
CA ALA A 50 22.96 10.39 -3.56
C ALA A 50 24.25 10.48 -2.73
N ALA A 51 24.15 10.66 -1.41
CA ALA A 51 25.27 10.70 -0.47
C ALA A 51 25.92 9.31 -0.32
N ILE A 52 25.11 8.28 -0.12
CA ILE A 52 25.46 6.87 -0.20
C ILE A 52 25.99 6.59 -1.60
N LYS A 53 25.41 6.96 -2.74
CA LYS A 53 26.04 6.68 -4.06
C LYS A 53 27.41 7.35 -4.23
N ALA A 54 27.66 8.48 -3.58
CA ALA A 54 28.99 9.10 -3.50
C ALA A 54 29.95 8.34 -2.55
N GLU A 55 29.45 7.76 -1.46
CA GLU A 55 30.21 7.06 -0.40
C GLU A 55 30.25 5.51 -0.56
N SER A 56 29.33 4.92 -1.30
CA SER A 56 29.01 3.48 -1.47
C SER A 56 29.48 2.88 -2.77
N ASN A 57 29.91 3.71 -3.72
CA ASN A 57 30.83 3.27 -4.77
C ASN A 57 32.08 2.60 -4.15
N ILE A 58 32.33 2.81 -2.85
CA ILE A 58 33.49 2.29 -2.13
C ILE A 58 33.17 1.02 -1.29
N GLN A 59 31.93 0.70 -0.85
CA GLN A 59 31.69 -0.45 0.08
C GLN A 59 30.32 -1.20 0.08
N ILE A 60 29.39 -1.09 -0.90
CA ILE A 60 28.21 -2.01 -0.91
C ILE A 60 28.59 -3.39 -1.45
N THR A 61 28.28 -4.47 -0.72
CA THR A 61 28.47 -5.83 -1.22
C THR A 61 27.36 -6.22 -2.21
N ASP A 62 27.67 -7.12 -3.15
CA ASP A 62 26.69 -7.60 -4.13
C ASP A 62 25.49 -8.34 -3.50
N LEU A 63 25.66 -8.86 -2.28
CA LEU A 63 24.58 -9.52 -1.53
C LEU A 63 23.57 -8.49 -1.01
N GLU A 64 24.04 -7.41 -0.39
CA GLU A 64 23.20 -6.34 0.16
C GLU A 64 22.42 -5.63 -0.95
N ARG A 65 23.07 -5.38 -2.09
CA ARG A 65 22.41 -4.82 -3.28
C ARG A 65 21.24 -5.69 -3.74
N ARG A 66 21.42 -7.01 -3.82
CA ARG A 66 20.35 -7.94 -4.22
C ARG A 66 19.24 -8.04 -3.17
N ALA A 67 19.60 -7.99 -1.88
CA ALA A 67 18.63 -8.01 -0.79
C ALA A 67 17.73 -6.76 -0.82
N MET A 68 18.31 -5.58 -0.99
CA MET A 68 17.54 -4.32 -1.11
C MET A 68 16.62 -4.33 -2.34
N GLN A 69 17.13 -4.77 -3.50
CA GLN A 69 16.33 -4.88 -4.72
C GLN A 69 15.15 -5.84 -4.54
N ARG A 70 15.36 -6.97 -3.87
CA ARG A 70 14.30 -7.94 -3.56
C ARG A 70 13.27 -7.34 -2.62
N TRP A 71 13.72 -6.78 -1.50
CA TRP A 71 12.83 -6.18 -0.50
C TRP A 71 11.96 -5.08 -1.10
N LEU A 72 12.53 -4.18 -1.90
CA LEU A 72 11.76 -3.13 -2.57
C LEU A 72 10.70 -3.69 -3.51
N LYS A 73 11.04 -4.75 -4.26
CA LYS A 73 10.10 -5.41 -5.17
C LYS A 73 8.97 -6.10 -4.41
N GLU A 74 9.29 -6.80 -3.33
CA GLU A 74 8.31 -7.49 -2.48
C GLU A 74 7.37 -6.48 -1.82
N GLU A 75 7.91 -5.39 -1.26
CA GLU A 75 7.10 -4.36 -0.60
C GLU A 75 6.18 -3.63 -1.58
N ALA A 76 6.63 -3.37 -2.81
CA ALA A 76 5.79 -2.81 -3.85
C ALA A 76 4.64 -3.76 -4.25
N ILE A 77 4.86 -5.08 -4.21
CA ILE A 77 3.81 -6.08 -4.45
C ILE A 77 2.83 -6.09 -3.28
N HIS A 78 3.33 -6.09 -2.04
CA HIS A 78 2.49 -6.04 -0.85
C HIS A 78 1.55 -4.84 -0.85
N GLN A 79 2.09 -3.65 -1.12
CA GLN A 79 1.31 -2.42 -1.21
C GLN A 79 0.19 -2.53 -2.26
N ARG A 80 0.53 -3.01 -3.47
CA ARG A 80 -0.45 -3.20 -4.54
C ARG A 80 -1.56 -4.17 -4.15
N ASN A 81 -1.22 -5.25 -3.44
CA ASN A 81 -2.20 -6.22 -2.98
C ASN A 81 -3.13 -5.61 -1.92
N MET A 82 -2.62 -4.83 -0.97
CA MET A 82 -3.44 -4.13 0.02
C MET A 82 -4.44 -3.17 -0.65
N GLU A 83 -3.96 -2.35 -1.59
CA GLU A 83 -4.81 -1.44 -2.37
C GLU A 83 -5.86 -2.18 -3.19
N ALA A 84 -5.50 -3.32 -3.80
CA ALA A 84 -6.44 -4.14 -4.56
C ALA A 84 -7.54 -4.76 -3.68
N ILE A 85 -7.22 -5.18 -2.45
CA ILE A 85 -8.21 -5.70 -1.49
C ILE A 85 -9.17 -4.59 -1.08
N THR A 86 -8.65 -3.43 -0.69
CA THR A 86 -9.47 -2.26 -0.31
C THR A 86 -10.38 -1.84 -1.47
N ALA A 87 -9.84 -1.75 -2.69
CA ALA A 87 -10.61 -1.44 -3.89
C ALA A 87 -11.76 -2.42 -4.14
N LYS A 88 -11.50 -3.72 -3.97
CA LYS A 88 -12.51 -4.79 -4.15
C LYS A 88 -13.54 -4.81 -3.01
N ALA A 89 -13.20 -4.30 -1.82
CA ALA A 89 -14.10 -4.24 -0.67
C ALA A 89 -15.12 -3.10 -0.78
N ILE A 90 -14.73 -1.95 -1.36
CA ILE A 90 -15.60 -0.77 -1.53
C ILE A 90 -17.00 -1.09 -2.11
N PRO A 91 -17.14 -1.78 -3.26
CA PRO A 91 -18.45 -2.08 -3.83
C PRO A 91 -19.27 -3.10 -3.02
N LEU A 92 -18.65 -3.76 -2.04
CA LEU A 92 -19.29 -4.73 -1.15
C LEU A 92 -19.80 -4.08 0.14
N LEU A 93 -19.44 -2.81 0.39
CA LEU A 93 -19.91 -2.06 1.55
C LEU A 93 -21.39 -1.76 1.43
N LYS A 94 -22.12 -2.03 2.51
CA LYS A 94 -23.48 -1.54 2.66
C LYS A 94 -23.47 -0.06 3.01
N ASN A 95 -24.56 0.64 2.67
CA ASN A 95 -24.71 2.06 3.00
C ASN A 95 -24.77 2.32 4.52
N ASP A 96 -25.13 1.33 5.32
CA ASP A 96 -25.21 1.36 6.79
C ASP A 96 -23.95 0.78 7.46
N ALA A 97 -22.90 0.45 6.70
CA ALA A 97 -21.65 -0.04 7.27
C ALA A 97 -20.98 1.04 8.12
N ASP A 98 -20.34 0.62 9.22
CA ASP A 98 -19.54 1.47 10.10
C ASP A 98 -18.08 1.01 10.16
N PRO A 99 -17.24 1.37 9.18
CA PRO A 99 -15.83 1.02 9.19
C PRO A 99 -15.03 1.72 10.30
N ALA A 100 -15.56 2.78 10.92
CA ALA A 100 -14.87 3.45 12.02
C ALA A 100 -14.80 2.57 13.28
N ALA A 101 -15.77 1.66 13.45
CA ALA A 101 -15.82 0.70 14.54
C ALA A 101 -14.80 -0.46 14.41
N MET A 102 -14.06 -0.54 13.30
CA MET A 102 -13.07 -1.60 13.11
C MET A 102 -11.87 -1.42 14.04
N GLU A 103 -11.45 -2.50 14.70
CA GLU A 103 -10.28 -2.50 15.58
C GLU A 103 -8.98 -2.39 14.76
N THR A 104 -8.10 -1.46 15.14
CA THR A 104 -6.85 -1.20 14.38
C THR A 104 -5.96 -2.44 14.32
N ASP A 105 -5.82 -3.19 15.42
CA ASP A 105 -4.99 -4.40 15.48
C ASP A 105 -5.50 -5.49 14.53
N TRP A 106 -6.82 -5.59 14.37
CA TRP A 106 -7.42 -6.52 13.42
C TRP A 106 -7.07 -6.13 11.99
N ILE A 107 -7.12 -4.84 11.65
CA ILE A 107 -6.77 -4.34 10.31
C ILE A 107 -5.31 -4.62 10.00
N VAL A 108 -4.42 -4.37 10.96
CA VAL A 108 -2.98 -4.63 10.83
C VAL A 108 -2.70 -6.11 10.61
N ASP A 109 -3.29 -6.99 11.42
CA ASP A 109 -3.12 -8.44 11.29
C ASP A 109 -3.71 -8.98 9.97
N PHE A 110 -4.88 -8.48 9.57
CA PHE A 110 -5.53 -8.84 8.31
C PHE A 110 -4.63 -8.52 7.12
N PHE A 111 -4.09 -7.30 7.04
CA PHE A 111 -3.23 -6.91 5.93
C PHE A 111 -1.83 -7.52 6.01
N ALA A 112 -1.31 -7.81 7.20
CA ALA A 112 -0.06 -8.55 7.34
C ALA A 112 -0.13 -9.93 6.66
N LYS A 113 -1.30 -10.58 6.71
CA LYS A 113 -1.55 -11.90 6.12
C LYS A 113 -1.97 -11.84 4.66
N SER A 114 -2.83 -10.89 4.28
CA SER A 114 -3.40 -10.85 2.94
C SER A 114 -2.47 -10.21 1.90
N ARG A 115 -1.58 -9.29 2.30
CA ARG A 115 -0.68 -8.56 1.37
C ARG A 115 0.30 -9.45 0.61
N ILE A 116 0.59 -10.66 1.07
CA ILE A 116 1.54 -11.58 0.40
C ILE A 116 0.90 -12.39 -0.74
N VAL A 117 -0.43 -12.28 -0.92
CA VAL A 117 -1.18 -13.05 -1.93
C VAL A 117 -1.52 -12.16 -3.11
N SER A 118 -1.11 -12.54 -4.32
CA SER A 118 -1.37 -11.78 -5.56
C SER A 118 -2.38 -12.41 -6.52
N ASP A 119 -2.92 -13.60 -6.20
CA ASP A 119 -3.94 -14.24 -7.03
C ASP A 119 -5.27 -13.47 -6.96
N SER A 120 -5.88 -13.19 -8.12
CA SER A 120 -7.06 -12.33 -8.22
C SER A 120 -8.29 -12.90 -7.50
N GLU A 121 -8.50 -14.22 -7.55
CA GLU A 121 -9.63 -14.87 -6.87
C GLU A 121 -9.42 -14.90 -5.36
N MET A 122 -8.19 -15.16 -4.92
CA MET A 122 -7.83 -15.07 -3.50
C MET A 122 -7.97 -13.63 -2.97
N LEU A 123 -7.59 -12.61 -3.74
CA LEU A 123 -7.81 -11.21 -3.35
C LEU A 123 -9.29 -10.87 -3.21
N LYS A 124 -10.16 -11.40 -4.08
CA LYS A 124 -11.62 -11.27 -3.93
C LYS A 124 -12.13 -11.96 -2.68
N LEU A 125 -11.56 -13.11 -2.31
CA LEU A 125 -11.90 -13.81 -1.08
C LEU A 125 -11.54 -12.97 0.15
N TRP A 126 -10.33 -12.42 0.18
CA TRP A 126 -9.89 -11.51 1.24
C TRP A 126 -10.79 -10.27 1.36
N ALA A 127 -11.19 -9.68 0.24
CA ALA A 127 -12.09 -8.52 0.22
C ALA A 127 -13.51 -8.79 0.77
N ARG A 128 -13.90 -10.06 0.92
CA ARG A 128 -15.21 -10.48 1.46
C ARG A 128 -15.15 -10.84 2.94
N PHE A 129 -13.97 -11.04 3.50
CA PHE A 129 -13.82 -11.23 4.94
C PHE A 129 -14.06 -9.88 5.63
N ARG A 130 -15.16 -9.85 6.38
CA ARG A 130 -15.61 -8.73 7.21
C ARG A 130 -15.62 -9.18 8.66
#